data_AF-A0A7C9D8M7-F1
#
_entry.id   AF-A0A7C9D8M7-F1
#
_cell.length_a   1.000
_cell.length_b   1.000
_cell.length_c   1.000
_cell.angle_alpha   90.00
_cell.angle_beta   90.00
_cell.angle_gamma   90.00
#
_symmetry.space_group_name_H-M   'P 1'
#
loop_
_entity.id
_entity.type
_entity.pdbx_description
1 polymer ?
#
loop_
_entity_poly.entity_id
_entity_poly.type
_entity_poly.pdbx_seq_one_letter_code
_entity_poly.pdbx_strand_id
1 'polypeptide(L)'
;LRQYPTRRAEVSTAAVEALERMRDESKRATLQLVDMECGYLTVEFFRKLPQDAEKGGNPTHSIFDRYNDAYLRRVGSTVLQYVNMVCAALRHSIPKSIVYCQVRESKRSLLDHFFTELGGKEARALGRMLDEDPAIIQRRTNLQRRLELYRTAQAEIDAITWK
;
A
#
# COMPACT_ATOMS: atom_id res chain seq x y z
N LEU A 1 -2.63 -12.69 -19.37
CA LEU A 1 -4.00 -12.10 -19.32
C LEU A 1 -4.53 -11.60 -20.67
N ARG A 2 -3.73 -11.46 -21.74
CA ARG A 2 -4.26 -11.02 -23.06
C ARG A 2 -5.29 -11.99 -23.66
N GLN A 3 -5.23 -13.27 -23.28
CA GLN A 3 -6.14 -14.32 -23.73
C GLN A 3 -7.58 -14.14 -23.24
N TYR A 4 -7.78 -13.61 -22.03
CA TYR A 4 -9.08 -13.52 -21.37
C TYR A 4 -9.38 -12.05 -21.04
N PRO A 5 -9.91 -11.27 -21.99
CA PRO A 5 -10.09 -9.82 -21.82
C PRO A 5 -11.05 -9.48 -20.67
N THR A 6 -12.15 -10.23 -20.51
CA THR A 6 -13.13 -10.04 -19.44
C THR A 6 -12.50 -10.28 -18.07
N ARG A 7 -11.83 -11.41 -17.86
CA ARG A 7 -11.11 -11.69 -16.61
C ARG A 7 -10.05 -10.63 -16.31
N ARG A 8 -9.34 -10.15 -17.32
CA ARG A 8 -8.34 -9.08 -17.13
C ARG A 8 -9.00 -7.79 -16.64
N ALA A 9 -10.13 -7.41 -17.22
CA ALA A 9 -10.86 -6.21 -16.79
C ALA A 9 -11.32 -6.35 -15.34
N GLU A 10 -11.96 -7.46 -14.98
CA GLU A 10 -12.43 -7.74 -13.59
C GLU A 10 -11.28 -7.68 -12.57
N VAL A 11 -10.14 -8.33 -12.86
CA VAL A 11 -8.96 -8.28 -11.98
C VAL A 11 -8.41 -6.86 -11.85
N SER A 12 -8.42 -6.10 -12.95
CA SER A 12 -7.95 -4.70 -12.93
C SER A 12 -8.88 -3.83 -12.09
N THR A 13 -10.19 -3.98 -12.22
CA THR A 13 -11.19 -3.26 -11.42
C THR A 13 -11.02 -3.59 -9.94
N ALA A 14 -10.96 -4.87 -9.57
CA ALA A 14 -10.75 -5.29 -8.20
C ALA A 14 -9.44 -4.74 -7.59
N ALA A 15 -8.36 -4.69 -8.39
CA ALA A 15 -7.09 -4.11 -7.96
C ALA A 15 -7.20 -2.61 -7.69
N VAL A 16 -7.88 -1.86 -8.56
CA VAL A 16 -8.12 -0.41 -8.37
C VAL A 16 -8.95 -0.17 -7.12
N GLU A 17 -10.04 -0.91 -6.92
CA GLU A 17 -10.92 -0.78 -5.76
C GLU A 17 -10.20 -1.12 -4.44
N ALA A 18 -9.34 -2.14 -4.45
CA ALA A 18 -8.52 -2.47 -3.28
C ALA A 18 -7.55 -1.33 -2.92
N LEU A 19 -6.87 -0.75 -3.91
CA LEU A 19 -5.94 0.37 -3.72
C LEU A 19 -6.64 1.64 -3.21
N GLU A 20 -7.80 1.97 -3.79
CA GLU A 20 -8.62 3.12 -3.38
C GLU A 20 -9.08 2.98 -1.92
N ARG A 21 -9.62 1.82 -1.52
CA ARG A 21 -9.99 1.55 -0.12
C ARG A 21 -8.81 1.69 0.82
N MET A 22 -7.67 1.10 0.47
CA MET A 22 -6.48 1.19 1.32
C MET A 22 -5.86 2.59 1.31
N ARG A 23 -6.19 3.46 0.35
CA ARG A 23 -5.70 4.84 0.31
C ARG A 23 -6.37 5.62 1.41
N ASP A 24 -7.68 5.49 1.50
CA ASP A 24 -8.46 6.16 2.54
C ASP A 24 -8.08 5.63 3.93
N GLU A 25 -7.82 4.33 4.06
CA GLU A 25 -7.33 3.74 5.30
C GLU A 25 -5.92 4.24 5.68
N SER A 26 -5.01 4.32 4.70
CA SER A 26 -3.67 4.87 4.94
C SER A 26 -3.71 6.33 5.40
N LYS A 27 -4.67 7.11 4.88
CA LYS A 27 -4.89 8.51 5.29
C LYS A 27 -5.38 8.58 6.73
N ARG A 28 -6.36 7.75 7.12
CA ARG A 28 -6.86 7.68 8.51
C ARG A 28 -5.75 7.28 9.47
N ALA A 29 -4.99 6.23 9.16
CA ALA A 29 -3.87 5.78 9.98
C ALA A 29 -2.78 6.86 10.12
N THR A 30 -2.48 7.58 9.03
CA THR A 30 -1.52 8.69 9.07
C THR A 30 -2.00 9.85 9.95
N LEU A 31 -3.28 10.21 9.87
CA LEU A 31 -3.85 11.24 10.75
C LEU A 31 -3.80 10.81 12.22
N GLN A 32 -4.15 9.55 12.52
CA GLN A 32 -4.04 9.01 13.87
C GLN A 32 -2.61 9.07 14.43
N LEU A 33 -1.59 8.79 13.61
CA LEU A 33 -0.20 8.94 14.05
C LEU A 33 0.13 10.38 14.48
N VAL A 34 -0.41 11.38 13.79
CA VAL A 34 -0.22 12.79 14.16
C VAL A 34 -1.02 13.15 15.40
N ASP A 35 -2.27 12.69 15.49
CA ASP A 35 -3.13 12.93 16.65
C ASP A 35 -2.56 12.32 17.93
N MET A 36 -1.92 11.16 17.84
CA MET A 36 -1.21 10.53 18.97
C MET A 36 -0.08 11.41 19.51
N GLU A 37 0.70 12.04 18.65
CA GLU A 37 1.78 12.96 19.04
C GLU A 37 1.24 14.29 19.60
N CYS A 38 0.03 14.68 19.21
CA CYS A 38 -0.67 15.84 19.77
C CYS A 38 -1.28 15.54 21.15
N GLY A 39 -1.81 14.33 21.35
CA GLY A 39 -2.54 13.94 22.56
C GLY A 39 -1.65 13.60 23.76
N TYR A 40 -0.37 13.27 23.56
CA TYR A 40 0.52 12.94 24.66
C TYR A 40 1.96 13.44 24.43
N LEU A 41 2.55 14.01 25.47
CA LEU A 41 3.94 14.46 25.45
C LEU A 41 4.89 13.27 25.67
N THR A 42 5.88 13.13 24.79
CA THR A 42 6.89 12.06 24.94
C THR A 42 7.78 12.33 26.16
N VAL A 43 7.54 11.58 27.25
CA VAL A 43 8.25 11.75 28.54
C VAL A 43 9.77 11.58 28.42
N GLU A 44 10.22 10.69 27.53
CA GLU A 44 11.64 10.41 27.32
C GLU A 44 12.42 11.64 26.84
N PHE A 45 11.77 12.56 26.12
CA PHE A 45 12.38 13.85 25.74
C PHE A 45 12.75 14.67 26.98
N PHE A 46 11.80 14.82 27.91
CA PHE A 46 11.98 15.64 29.11
C PHE A 46 12.95 15.01 30.11
N ARG A 47 13.11 13.68 30.12
CA ARG A 47 14.14 13.00 30.92
C ARG A 47 15.56 13.31 30.46
N LYS A 48 15.75 13.58 29.17
CA LYS A 48 17.05 13.89 28.55
C LYS A 48 17.33 15.39 28.48
N LEU A 49 16.34 16.22 28.78
CA LEU A 49 16.53 17.66 28.86
C LEU A 49 17.55 17.93 29.97
N PRO A 50 18.58 18.74 29.72
CA PRO A 50 19.49 19.16 30.77
C PRO A 50 18.67 19.69 31.95
N GLN A 51 18.85 19.11 33.13
CA GLN A 51 18.36 19.72 34.37
C GLN A 51 19.25 20.92 34.65
N ASP A 52 19.07 22.00 33.89
CA ASP A 52 19.70 23.27 34.20
C ASP A 52 19.20 23.67 35.59
N ALA A 53 20.08 23.57 36.58
CA ALA A 53 19.81 23.65 38.00
C ALA A 53 19.53 25.09 38.49
N GLU A 54 18.76 25.86 37.73
CA GLU A 54 18.17 27.12 38.20
C GLU A 54 16.65 26.92 38.30
N LYS A 55 16.25 26.14 39.32
CA LYS A 55 14.86 26.05 39.75
C LYS A 55 14.40 27.40 40.29
N GLY A 56 14.03 28.29 39.38
CA GLY A 56 13.53 29.62 39.71
C GLY A 56 14.63 30.49 40.33
N GLY A 57 14.78 31.70 39.80
CA GLY A 57 15.47 32.75 40.55
C GLY A 57 14.90 32.84 41.97
N ASN A 58 15.77 33.22 42.91
CA ASN A 58 15.51 33.36 44.34
C ASN A 58 14.04 33.75 44.62
N PRO A 59 13.28 33.04 45.47
CA PRO A 59 11.83 33.27 45.68
C PRO A 59 11.43 34.71 46.02
N THR A 60 12.41 35.52 46.44
CA THR A 60 12.32 36.96 46.70
C THR A 60 12.28 37.85 45.46
N HIS A 61 12.65 37.34 44.28
CA HIS A 61 12.59 38.07 43.01
C HIS A 61 11.14 38.23 42.54
N SER A 62 10.86 39.39 41.92
CA SER A 62 9.56 39.65 41.32
C SER A 62 9.23 38.56 40.29
N ILE A 63 7.95 38.30 40.08
CA ILE A 63 7.50 37.35 39.05
C ILE A 63 8.08 37.74 37.67
N PHE A 64 8.22 39.03 37.40
CA PHE A 64 8.83 39.55 36.18
C PHE A 64 10.32 39.21 36.05
N ASP A 65 11.10 39.28 37.14
CA ASP A 65 12.52 38.90 37.12
C ASP A 65 12.73 37.38 36.99
N ARG A 66 11.76 36.59 37.47
CA ARG A 66 11.77 35.12 37.32
C ARG A 66 11.47 34.67 35.89
N TYR A 67 10.64 35.41 35.15
CA TYR A 67 10.30 35.15 33.74
C TYR A 67 11.03 36.12 32.79
N ASN A 68 12.33 36.32 33.01
CA ASN A 68 13.15 37.17 32.16
C ASN A 68 13.26 36.61 30.72
N ASP A 69 13.67 37.44 29.76
CA ASP A 69 13.80 37.11 28.33
C ASP A 69 14.66 35.84 28.09
N ALA A 70 15.67 35.61 28.93
CA ALA A 70 16.47 34.38 28.90
C ALA A 70 15.66 33.11 29.19
N TYR A 71 14.72 33.15 30.16
CA TYR A 71 13.82 32.05 30.46
C TYR A 71 12.87 31.79 29.28
N LEU A 72 12.26 32.85 28.73
CA LEU A 72 11.37 32.74 27.57
C LEU A 72 12.09 32.15 26.35
N ARG A 73 13.34 32.55 26.10
CA ARG A 73 14.20 31.95 25.06
C ARG A 73 14.48 30.47 25.31
N ARG A 74 14.71 30.06 26.56
CA ARG A 74 14.93 28.63 26.91
C ARG A 74 13.66 27.80 26.74
N VAL A 75 12.49 28.35 27.08
CA VAL A 75 11.20 27.70 26.79
C VAL A 75 11.05 27.54 25.27
N GLY A 76 11.31 28.61 24.51
CA GLY A 76 11.26 28.57 23.05
C GLY A 76 12.20 27.52 22.43
N SER A 77 13.45 27.43 22.91
CA SER A 77 14.41 26.43 22.41
C SER A 77 14.00 25.00 22.78
N THR A 78 13.43 24.79 23.97
CA THR A 78 12.92 23.49 24.42
C THR A 78 11.73 23.04 23.57
N VAL A 79 10.76 23.94 23.33
CA VAL A 79 9.61 23.65 22.46
C VAL A 79 10.08 23.33 21.03
N LEU A 80 11.01 24.09 20.49
CA LEU A 80 11.57 23.83 19.16
C LEU A 80 12.27 22.46 19.09
N GLN A 81 13.05 22.09 20.10
CA GLN A 81 13.68 20.77 20.18
C GLN A 81 12.64 19.63 20.23
N TYR A 82 11.55 19.81 20.98
CA TYR A 82 10.46 18.83 21.03
C TYR A 82 9.78 18.67 19.67
N VAL A 83 9.43 19.78 19.02
CA VAL A 83 8.84 19.78 17.67
C VAL A 83 9.75 19.06 16.68
N ASN A 84 11.05 19.33 16.71
CA ASN A 84 12.03 18.67 15.84
C ASN A 84 12.10 17.16 16.09
N MET A 85 12.02 16.72 17.34
CA MET A 85 11.98 15.29 17.69
C MET A 85 10.70 14.62 17.15
N VAL A 86 9.52 15.21 17.36
CA VAL A 86 8.25 14.69 16.83
C VAL A 86 8.29 14.62 15.32
N CYS A 87 8.75 15.68 14.65
CA CYS A 87 8.94 15.70 13.20
C CYS A 87 9.88 14.59 12.72
N ALA A 88 10.95 14.29 13.46
CA ALA A 88 11.86 13.19 13.14
C ALA A 88 11.17 11.82 13.29
N ALA A 89 10.35 11.62 14.32
CA ALA A 89 9.59 10.38 14.50
C ALA A 89 8.55 10.19 13.38
N LEU A 90 7.75 11.22 13.10
CA LEU A 90 6.73 11.22 12.05
C LEU A 90 7.33 10.99 10.65
N ARG A 91 8.52 11.55 10.38
CA ARG A 91 9.26 11.30 9.13
C ARG A 91 9.52 9.80 8.89
N HIS A 92 9.64 9.01 9.95
CA HIS A 92 9.83 7.57 9.84
C HIS A 92 8.54 6.76 9.92
N SER A 93 7.57 7.16 10.75
CA SER A 93 6.33 6.40 10.96
C SER A 93 5.32 6.59 9.83
N ILE A 94 5.20 7.80 9.27
CA ILE A 94 4.21 8.10 8.21
C ILE A 94 4.48 7.29 6.94
N PRO A 95 5.70 7.27 6.35
CA PRO A 95 5.95 6.47 5.16
C PRO A 95 5.76 4.96 5.41
N LYS A 96 6.10 4.48 6.61
CA LYS A 96 5.88 3.07 7.00
C LYS A 96 4.39 2.73 7.03
N SER A 97 3.56 3.60 7.61
CA SER A 97 2.11 3.44 7.64
C SER A 97 1.51 3.41 6.23
N ILE A 98 1.92 4.34 5.36
CA ILE A 98 1.48 4.40 3.96
C ILE A 98 1.85 3.12 3.23
N VAL A 99 3.12 2.68 3.29
CA VAL A 99 3.57 1.45 2.62
C VAL A 99 2.87 0.22 3.18
N TYR A 100 2.65 0.16 4.49
CA TYR A 100 1.93 -0.93 5.13
C TYR A 100 0.50 -1.07 4.55
N CYS A 101 -0.27 0.01 4.54
CA CYS A 101 -1.63 0.00 4.01
C CYS A 101 -1.66 -0.19 2.48
N GLN A 102 -0.91 0.63 1.74
CA GLN A 102 -0.99 0.69 0.27
C GLN A 102 -0.37 -0.49 -0.45
N VAL A 103 0.63 -1.14 0.14
CA VAL A 103 1.34 -2.24 -0.53
C VAL A 103 0.97 -3.57 0.09
N ARG A 104 1.20 -3.72 1.40
CA ARG A 104 1.04 -5.00 2.08
C ARG A 104 -0.43 -5.35 2.27
N GLU A 105 -1.22 -4.45 2.84
CA GLU A 105 -2.65 -4.70 3.07
C GLU A 105 -3.45 -4.67 1.76
N SER A 106 -3.16 -3.77 0.82
CA SER A 106 -3.81 -3.79 -0.51
C SER A 106 -3.64 -5.13 -1.22
N LYS A 107 -2.44 -5.71 -1.22
CA LYS A 107 -2.18 -7.03 -1.84
C LYS A 107 -3.02 -8.13 -1.19
N ARG A 108 -3.07 -8.15 0.14
CA ARG A 108 -3.83 -9.15 0.90
C ARG A 108 -5.33 -8.98 0.68
N SER A 109 -5.84 -7.75 0.86
CA SER A 109 -7.23 -7.37 0.67
C SER A 109 -7.71 -7.67 -0.76
N LEU A 110 -6.90 -7.40 -1.78
CA LEU A 110 -7.21 -7.75 -3.17
C LEU A 110 -7.49 -9.24 -3.33
N LEU A 111 -6.59 -10.10 -2.85
CA LEU A 111 -6.74 -11.55 -2.98
C LEU A 111 -7.96 -12.05 -2.21
N ASP A 112 -8.11 -11.63 -0.95
CA ASP A 112 -9.22 -12.06 -0.10
C ASP A 112 -10.58 -11.64 -0.69
N HIS A 113 -10.70 -10.40 -1.18
CA HIS A 113 -11.93 -9.92 -1.82
C HIS A 113 -12.19 -10.63 -3.15
N PHE A 114 -11.17 -10.74 -4.00
CA PHE A 114 -11.32 -11.38 -5.31
C PHE A 114 -11.73 -12.85 -5.20
N PHE A 115 -11.16 -13.61 -4.25
CA PHE A 115 -11.57 -15.00 -4.02
C PHE A 115 -12.99 -15.10 -3.45
N THR A 116 -13.36 -14.20 -2.54
CA THR A 116 -14.73 -14.14 -1.99
C THR A 116 -15.75 -13.84 -3.10
N GLU A 117 -15.47 -12.86 -3.96
CA GLU A 117 -16.32 -12.52 -5.11
C GLU A 117 -16.41 -13.65 -6.12
N LEU A 118 -15.28 -14.28 -6.49
CA LEU A 118 -15.27 -15.42 -7.40
C LEU A 118 -16.09 -16.59 -6.87
N GLY A 119 -16.01 -16.87 -5.56
CA GLY A 119 -16.78 -17.93 -4.92
C GLY A 119 -18.30 -17.68 -4.94
N GLY A 120 -18.73 -16.42 -4.98
CA GLY A 120 -20.14 -16.03 -5.08
C GLY A 120 -20.68 -15.87 -6.51
N LYS A 121 -19.84 -15.91 -7.55
CA LYS A 121 -20.29 -15.74 -8.93
C LYS A 121 -20.96 -17.01 -9.47
N GLU A 122 -22.07 -16.82 -10.20
CA GLU A 122 -22.74 -17.91 -10.91
C GLU A 122 -21.84 -18.53 -11.99
N ALA A 123 -22.07 -19.81 -12.29
CA ALA A 123 -21.33 -20.55 -13.33
C ALA A 123 -21.33 -19.83 -14.69
N ARG A 124 -22.43 -19.16 -15.07
CA ARG A 124 -22.52 -18.37 -16.32
C ARG A 124 -21.58 -17.15 -16.30
N ALA A 125 -21.50 -16.46 -15.16
CA ALA A 125 -20.63 -15.31 -15.00
C ALA A 125 -19.14 -15.74 -15.02
N LEU A 126 -18.81 -16.85 -14.38
CA LEU A 126 -17.49 -17.47 -14.46
C LEU A 126 -17.14 -17.88 -15.90
N GLY A 127 -18.10 -18.43 -16.65
CA GLY A 127 -17.97 -18.73 -18.07
C GLY A 127 -17.55 -17.50 -18.88
N ARG A 128 -18.25 -16.36 -18.70
CA ARG A 128 -17.92 -15.10 -19.38
C ARG A 128 -16.51 -14.58 -19.08
N MET A 129 -15.99 -14.83 -17.87
CA MET A 129 -14.61 -14.46 -17.52
C MET A 129 -13.59 -15.30 -18.28
N LEU A 130 -13.95 -16.52 -18.70
CA LEU A 130 -13.11 -17.43 -19.46
C LEU A 130 -13.30 -17.30 -20.97
N ASP A 131 -14.13 -16.38 -21.45
CA ASP A 131 -14.25 -16.10 -22.87
C ASP A 131 -12.90 -15.62 -23.42
N GLU A 132 -12.38 -16.39 -24.37
CA GLU A 132 -11.11 -16.09 -25.02
C GLU A 132 -11.29 -15.01 -26.09
N ASP A 133 -10.23 -14.24 -26.33
CA ASP A 133 -10.17 -13.31 -27.46
C ASP A 133 -10.45 -14.04 -28.80
N PRO A 134 -11.47 -13.63 -29.58
CA PRO A 134 -11.81 -14.24 -30.86
C PRO A 134 -10.62 -14.35 -31.83
N ALA A 135 -9.69 -13.39 -31.81
CA ALA A 135 -8.51 -13.42 -32.67
C ALA A 135 -7.55 -14.56 -32.27
N ILE A 136 -7.45 -14.87 -30.97
CA ILE A 136 -6.64 -15.97 -30.45
C ILE A 136 -7.30 -17.31 -30.78
N ILE A 137 -8.63 -17.41 -30.62
CA ILE A 137 -9.40 -18.59 -31.02
C ILE A 137 -9.18 -18.87 -32.51
N GLN A 138 -9.35 -17.86 -33.37
CA GLN A 138 -9.18 -18.01 -34.82
C GLN A 138 -7.75 -18.41 -35.20
N ARG A 139 -6.75 -17.86 -34.51
CA ARG A 139 -5.36 -18.25 -34.74
C ARG A 139 -5.11 -19.70 -34.34
N ARG A 140 -5.67 -20.15 -33.21
CA ARG A 140 -5.57 -21.54 -32.74
C ARG A 140 -6.21 -22.51 -33.73
N THR A 141 -7.42 -22.22 -34.21
CA THR A 141 -8.12 -23.07 -35.18
C THR A 141 -7.37 -23.15 -36.51
N ASN A 142 -6.81 -22.05 -37.01
CA ASN A 142 -5.99 -22.04 -38.21
C ASN A 142 -4.71 -22.89 -38.07
N LEU A 143 -4.03 -22.79 -36.92
CA LEU A 143 -2.84 -23.60 -36.63
C LEU A 143 -3.19 -25.09 -36.51
N GLN A 144 -4.30 -25.42 -35.87
CA GLN A 144 -4.77 -26.80 -35.72
C GLN A 144 -5.05 -27.45 -37.08
N ARG A 145 -5.74 -26.75 -38.00
CA ARG A 145 -5.96 -27.23 -39.37
C ARG A 145 -4.65 -27.46 -40.12
N ARG A 146 -3.69 -26.51 -40.01
CA ARG A 146 -2.37 -26.68 -40.64
C ARG A 146 -1.63 -27.88 -40.08
N LEU A 147 -1.70 -28.12 -38.78
CA LEU A 147 -1.07 -29.27 -38.14
C LEU A 147 -1.69 -30.59 -38.63
N GLU A 148 -3.01 -30.66 -38.75
CA GLU A 148 -3.71 -31.82 -39.30
C GLU A 148 -3.25 -32.11 -40.73
N LEU A 149 -3.17 -31.09 -41.59
CA LEU A 149 -2.65 -31.23 -42.96
C LEU A 149 -1.20 -31.74 -42.99
N TYR A 150 -0.32 -31.22 -42.13
CA TYR A 150 1.06 -31.70 -42.06
C TYR A 150 1.15 -33.14 -41.57
N ARG A 151 0.30 -33.55 -40.62
CA ARG A 151 0.24 -34.94 -40.14
C ARG A 151 -0.21 -35.90 -41.23
N THR A 152 -1.23 -35.51 -42.01
CA THR A 152 -1.67 -36.31 -43.16
C THR A 152 -0.57 -36.45 -44.21
N ALA A 153 0.07 -35.34 -44.59
CA ALA A 153 1.18 -35.36 -45.54
C ALA A 153 2.36 -36.22 -45.05
N GLN A 154 2.68 -36.15 -43.75
CA GLN A 154 3.70 -37.01 -43.16
C GLN A 154 3.32 -38.49 -43.24
N ALA A 155 2.07 -38.84 -42.91
CA ALA A 155 1.58 -40.21 -43.00
C ALA A 155 1.60 -40.76 -44.45
N GLU A 156 1.31 -39.91 -45.44
CA GLU A 156 1.43 -40.28 -46.86
C GLU A 156 2.87 -40.54 -47.29
N ILE A 157 3.81 -39.70 -46.85
CA ILE A 157 5.25 -39.91 -47.11
C ILE A 157 5.72 -41.22 -46.48
N ASP A 158 5.39 -41.43 -45.21
CA ASP A 158 5.76 -42.64 -44.46
C ASP A 158 5.20 -43.92 -45.10
N ALA A 159 3.99 -43.86 -45.69
CA ALA A 159 3.40 -45.00 -46.40
C ALA A 159 4.13 -45.39 -47.69
N ILE A 160 4.90 -44.47 -48.28
CA ILE A 160 5.68 -44.70 -49.51
C ILE A 160 7.11 -45.11 -49.19
N THR A 161 7.75 -44.52 -48.18
CA THR A 161 9.15 -44.80 -47.82
C THR A 161 9.38 -46.19 -47.20
N TRP A 162 8.33 -46.84 -46.67
CA TRP A 162 8.42 -48.18 -46.10
C TRP A 162 7.81 -49.28 -46.99
N LYS A 163 7.61 -49.01 -48.29
CA LYS A 163 7.42 -50.03 -49.33
C LYS A 163 8.73 -50.29 -50.07
#